data_AF-A0A2P5I4N5-F1
#
_entry.id   AF-A0A2P5I4N5-F1
#
_cell.length_a   1.000
_cell.length_b   1.000
_cell.length_c   1.000
_cell.angle_alpha   90.00
_cell.angle_beta   90.00
_cell.angle_gamma   90.00
#
_symmetry.space_group_name_H-M   'P 1'
#
loop_
_entity.id
_entity.type
_entity.pdbx_description
1 polymer ?
#
loop_
_entity_poly.entity_id
_entity_poly.type
_entity_poly.pdbx_seq_one_letter_code
_entity_poly.pdbx_strand_id
1 'polypeptide(L)'
;MMRRLDPPEVQSNRPSPPTWSWMGWRGSFEFEVDGEFKGPGDWISDGFTESVAQWFAMHSPQTPEPDRRPINCAWHQYRKIAKGKTPKPLEGWKRGTEANGLEYYYRAEACAGDPNRNPRPPRHGYPVPLPPKKLEIEPIEQLPFLSTKTTRCRFAAKTYPASQSVQQPGAGGCYVELSCRGGQTAGYLLLHNHSDLGGVLASDVVELVAVAKGWTVDLGDLFEVFRGEEGAARAGAKRVSWGGKYVPVEHHTRQDCYFVLCVEWENGVARRRASGKVVADVWEKHKEPVELILG
;
A
#
# COMPACT_ATOMS: atom_id res chain seq x y z
N MET A 1 16.56 8.04 -19.36
CA MET A 1 15.57 8.89 -20.04
C MET A 1 14.78 8.02 -21.01
N MET A 2 13.74 7.32 -20.53
CA MET A 2 12.82 6.60 -21.42
C MET A 2 11.75 7.58 -21.88
N ARG A 3 11.71 7.86 -23.18
CA ARG A 3 10.61 8.63 -23.79
C ARG A 3 9.34 7.79 -23.69
N ARG A 4 8.32 8.32 -23.02
CA ARG A 4 6.95 7.81 -23.16
C ARG A 4 6.52 8.12 -24.60
N LEU A 5 6.14 7.09 -25.34
CA LEU A 5 5.33 7.25 -26.54
C LEU A 5 3.90 7.47 -26.04
N ASP A 6 3.26 8.55 -26.47
CA ASP A 6 1.83 8.72 -26.25
C ASP A 6 1.10 7.58 -26.97
N PRO A 7 0.19 6.86 -26.30
CA PRO A 7 -0.56 5.79 -26.95
C PRO A 7 -1.49 6.41 -28.02
N PRO A 8 -1.62 5.78 -29.19
CA PRO A 8 -2.54 6.26 -30.22
C PRO A 8 -3.98 6.24 -29.70
N GLU A 9 -4.81 7.18 -30.14
CA GLU A 9 -6.27 7.16 -29.90
C GLU A 9 -6.84 5.82 -30.40
N VAL A 10 -7.12 4.91 -29.47
CA VAL A 10 -7.73 3.62 -29.80
C VAL A 10 -9.24 3.80 -29.89
N GLN A 11 -9.77 3.67 -31.11
CA GLN A 11 -11.19 3.52 -31.40
C GLN A 11 -11.80 2.37 -30.55
N SER A 12 -12.91 2.69 -29.87
CA SER A 12 -13.51 1.97 -28.77
C SER A 12 -14.42 0.81 -29.20
N ASN A 13 -13.89 -0.39 -29.45
CA ASN A 13 -14.72 -1.60 -29.57
C ASN A 13 -14.06 -2.89 -29.03
N ARG A 14 -12.99 -2.78 -28.25
CA ARG A 14 -12.44 -3.92 -27.50
C ARG A 14 -12.87 -3.82 -26.04
N PRO A 15 -13.29 -4.93 -25.39
CA PRO A 15 -13.54 -4.92 -23.96
C PRO A 15 -12.27 -4.44 -23.25
N SER A 16 -12.36 -3.29 -22.58
CA SER A 16 -11.28 -2.81 -21.73
C SER A 16 -11.10 -3.82 -20.59
N PRO A 17 -9.86 -4.13 -20.19
CA PRO A 17 -9.66 -4.96 -19.01
C PRO A 17 -10.32 -4.26 -17.80
N PRO A 18 -10.82 -5.02 -16.83
CA PRO A 18 -11.50 -4.45 -15.67
C PRO A 18 -10.56 -3.50 -14.90
N THR A 19 -11.10 -2.47 -14.24
CA THR A 19 -10.32 -1.37 -13.64
C THR A 19 -9.41 -1.81 -12.49
N TRP A 20 -9.61 -3.02 -11.96
CA TRP A 20 -8.73 -3.65 -10.97
C TRP A 20 -7.53 -4.37 -11.60
N SER A 21 -7.57 -4.71 -12.89
CA SER A 21 -6.42 -5.29 -13.58
C SER A 21 -5.38 -4.21 -13.82
N TRP A 22 -4.12 -4.50 -13.53
CA TRP A 22 -2.99 -3.63 -13.89
C TRP A 22 -2.94 -3.33 -15.39
N MET A 23 -3.52 -4.21 -16.22
CA MET A 23 -3.64 -4.02 -17.66
C MET A 23 -4.80 -3.10 -18.07
N GLY A 24 -5.84 -3.00 -17.23
CA GLY A 24 -7.01 -2.12 -17.44
C GLY A 24 -6.84 -0.74 -16.86
N TRP A 25 -5.85 -0.57 -15.98
CA TRP A 25 -5.51 0.71 -15.38
C TRP A 25 -5.05 1.72 -16.43
N ARG A 26 -5.66 2.90 -16.42
CA ARG A 26 -5.19 4.09 -17.14
C ARG A 26 -4.84 5.15 -16.11
N GLY A 27 -3.59 5.59 -16.10
CA GLY A 27 -3.08 6.62 -15.19
C GLY A 27 -1.80 6.21 -14.47
N SER A 28 -1.24 7.14 -13.70
CA SER A 28 -0.15 6.81 -12.77
C SER A 28 -0.73 6.00 -11.61
N PHE A 29 0.03 5.02 -11.12
CA PHE A 29 -0.33 4.29 -9.92
C PHE A 29 0.90 4.23 -9.03
N GLU A 30 0.69 4.66 -7.78
CA GLU A 30 1.66 4.55 -6.71
C GLU A 30 0.93 3.83 -5.58
N PHE A 31 1.38 2.62 -5.26
CA PHE A 31 0.97 1.95 -4.04
C PHE A 31 2.02 2.20 -2.98
N GLU A 32 1.57 2.26 -1.73
CA GLU A 32 2.45 2.39 -0.58
C GLU A 32 3.51 1.29 -0.62
N VAL A 33 4.77 1.68 -0.41
CA VAL A 33 5.91 0.77 -0.44
C VAL A 33 5.89 -0.05 0.84
N ASP A 34 5.88 -1.37 0.73
CA ASP A 34 6.09 -2.23 1.89
C ASP A 34 7.55 -2.15 2.32
N GLY A 35 7.85 -1.35 3.34
CA GLY A 35 9.21 -1.21 3.85
C GLY A 35 9.65 -2.34 4.77
N GLU A 36 8.99 -3.50 4.76
CA GLU A 36 9.56 -4.71 5.40
C GLU A 36 10.77 -5.29 4.63
N PHE A 37 11.14 -4.71 3.47
CA PHE A 37 12.46 -4.87 2.82
C PHE A 37 13.48 -3.91 3.44
N LYS A 38 14.67 -4.41 3.79
CA LYS A 38 15.79 -3.62 4.32
C LYS A 38 17.01 -3.72 3.41
N GLY A 39 17.24 -2.70 2.62
CA GLY A 39 18.47 -2.36 1.92
C GLY A 39 19.34 -1.37 2.71
N PRO A 40 20.63 -1.28 2.36
CA PRO A 40 21.51 -0.25 2.90
C PRO A 40 21.06 1.14 2.43
N GLY A 41 20.63 1.99 3.37
CA GLY A 41 20.13 3.34 3.11
C GLY A 41 18.61 3.44 2.99
N ASP A 42 17.87 2.48 3.52
CA ASP A 42 16.44 2.33 3.26
C ASP A 42 15.53 3.35 3.97
N TRP A 43 14.67 3.93 3.13
CA TRP A 43 13.67 4.97 3.39
C TRP A 43 12.33 4.33 3.76
N ILE A 44 12.33 3.49 4.79
CA ILE A 44 11.14 2.71 5.14
C ILE A 44 10.17 3.62 5.90
N SER A 45 9.11 4.07 5.23
CA SER A 45 8.03 4.84 5.86
C SER A 45 6.92 3.96 6.43
N ASP A 46 6.79 2.73 5.90
CA ASP A 46 5.60 1.90 6.08
C ASP A 46 5.96 0.42 6.13
N GLY A 47 5.06 -0.40 6.68
CA GLY A 47 5.17 -1.85 6.55
C GLY A 47 3.83 -2.55 6.73
N PHE A 48 3.52 -3.48 5.84
CA PHE A 48 2.32 -4.31 5.95
C PHE A 48 2.55 -5.40 7.00
N THR A 49 1.52 -5.74 7.77
CA THR A 49 1.64 -6.76 8.82
C THR A 49 0.69 -7.92 8.67
N GLU A 50 -0.48 -7.69 8.09
CA GLU A 50 -1.49 -8.71 7.81
C GLU A 50 -2.41 -8.27 6.68
N SER A 51 -2.87 -9.23 5.88
CA SER A 51 -4.01 -9.03 4.98
C SER A 51 -5.28 -9.06 5.81
N VAL A 52 -6.14 -8.06 5.64
CA VAL A 52 -7.46 -8.02 6.30
C VAL A 52 -8.61 -8.24 5.32
N ALA A 53 -8.29 -8.26 4.02
CA ALA A 53 -9.17 -8.62 2.95
C ALA A 53 -9.02 -10.12 2.58
N GLN A 54 -10.14 -10.81 2.46
CA GLN A 54 -10.21 -12.13 1.82
C GLN A 54 -10.54 -11.94 0.35
N TRP A 55 -9.74 -12.51 -0.55
CA TRP A 55 -9.84 -12.26 -1.98
C TRP A 55 -10.36 -13.51 -2.70
N PHE A 56 -11.20 -13.29 -3.72
CA PHE A 56 -11.73 -14.33 -4.57
C PHE A 56 -11.68 -13.87 -6.03
N ALA A 57 -11.52 -14.83 -6.93
CA ALA A 57 -11.58 -14.64 -8.36
C ALA A 57 -12.84 -15.33 -8.93
N MET A 58 -13.49 -14.73 -9.93
CA MET A 58 -14.75 -15.24 -10.47
C MET A 58 -15.00 -14.82 -11.93
N HIS A 59 -15.87 -15.55 -12.63
CA HIS A 59 -16.24 -15.31 -14.03
C HIS A 59 -17.21 -14.15 -14.24
N SER A 60 -18.08 -13.90 -13.25
CA SER A 60 -19.14 -12.92 -13.34
C SER A 60 -19.39 -12.27 -11.98
N PRO A 61 -19.82 -10.99 -11.93
CA PRO A 61 -20.27 -10.37 -10.69
C PRO A 61 -21.46 -11.09 -10.04
N GLN A 62 -22.21 -11.88 -10.80
CA GLN A 62 -23.34 -12.67 -10.30
C GLN A 62 -22.94 -14.08 -9.81
N THR A 63 -21.66 -14.45 -9.88
CA THR A 63 -21.19 -15.76 -9.40
C THR A 63 -21.48 -15.91 -7.90
N PRO A 64 -22.26 -16.94 -7.49
CA PRO A 64 -22.54 -17.21 -6.08
C PRO A 64 -21.26 -17.48 -5.30
N GLU A 65 -21.22 -17.12 -4.01
CA GLU A 65 -20.03 -17.27 -3.16
C GLU A 65 -19.38 -18.67 -3.21
N PRO A 66 -20.12 -19.80 -3.14
CA PRO A 66 -19.52 -21.14 -3.16
C PRO A 66 -18.73 -21.45 -4.44
N ASP A 67 -19.05 -20.77 -5.55
CA ASP A 67 -18.44 -20.99 -6.86
C ASP A 67 -17.27 -20.04 -7.14
N ARG A 68 -16.97 -19.13 -6.21
CA ARG A 68 -15.85 -18.19 -6.35
C ARG A 68 -14.55 -18.86 -5.95
N ARG A 69 -13.50 -18.68 -6.74
CA ARG A 69 -12.19 -19.28 -6.49
C ARG A 69 -11.43 -18.45 -5.45
N PRO A 70 -11.13 -18.98 -4.25
CA PRO A 70 -10.39 -18.22 -3.24
C PRO A 70 -8.95 -17.94 -3.69
N ILE A 71 -8.46 -16.74 -3.40
CA ILE A 71 -7.07 -16.34 -3.57
C ILE A 71 -6.39 -16.41 -2.20
N ASN A 72 -5.65 -17.50 -1.98
CA ASN A 72 -4.97 -17.76 -0.72
C ASN A 72 -3.65 -17.00 -0.62
N CYS A 73 -3.70 -15.75 -0.17
CA CYS A 73 -2.52 -14.92 0.03
C CYS A 73 -1.95 -15.08 1.46
N ALA A 74 -0.98 -15.98 1.63
CA ALA A 74 -0.43 -16.34 2.95
C ALA A 74 0.87 -15.61 3.33
N TRP A 75 1.26 -14.55 2.61
CA TRP A 75 2.58 -13.91 2.78
C TRP A 75 2.86 -13.47 4.23
N HIS A 76 1.85 -12.94 4.93
CA HIS A 76 1.96 -12.44 6.30
C HIS A 76 2.20 -13.55 7.34
N GLN A 77 1.92 -14.81 6.99
CA GLN A 77 2.19 -15.95 7.88
C GLN A 77 3.69 -16.17 8.05
N TYR A 78 4.49 -15.90 7.02
CA TYR A 78 5.95 -16.04 7.10
C TYR A 78 6.59 -15.05 8.06
N ARG A 79 5.98 -13.88 8.22
CA ARG A 79 6.33 -12.91 9.25
C ARG A 79 6.08 -13.44 10.66
N LYS A 80 4.93 -14.09 10.89
CA LYS A 80 4.61 -14.73 12.18
C LYS A 80 5.60 -15.85 12.49
N ILE A 81 5.95 -16.66 11.49
CA ILE A 81 6.95 -17.73 11.61
C ILE A 81 8.32 -17.18 12.02
N ALA A 82 8.76 -16.09 11.38
CA ALA A 82 10.03 -15.43 11.71
C ALA A 82 10.07 -14.92 13.15
N LYS A 83 8.99 -14.25 13.62
CA LYS A 83 8.88 -13.76 15.01
C LYS A 83 8.89 -14.89 16.05
N GLY A 84 8.41 -16.07 15.68
CA GLY A 84 8.34 -17.24 16.57
C GLY A 84 9.69 -17.91 16.88
N LYS A 85 10.83 -17.33 16.47
CA LYS A 85 12.17 -17.94 16.59
C LYS A 85 12.19 -19.39 16.10
N THR A 86 11.69 -19.65 14.89
CA THR A 86 11.82 -20.98 14.29
C THR A 86 13.31 -21.38 14.25
N PRO A 87 13.71 -22.62 14.59
CA PRO A 87 15.12 -22.99 14.68
C PRO A 87 15.88 -22.91 13.35
N LYS A 88 15.18 -23.04 12.20
CA LYS A 88 15.77 -23.05 10.87
C LYS A 88 15.04 -22.07 9.92
N PRO A 89 15.74 -21.19 9.19
CA PRO A 89 15.15 -20.39 8.11
C PRO A 89 14.54 -21.26 7.01
N LEU A 90 13.62 -20.70 6.21
CA LEU A 90 13.11 -21.34 5.01
C LEU A 90 14.26 -21.74 4.06
N GLU A 91 14.04 -22.76 3.24
CA GLU A 91 15.03 -23.21 2.26
C GLU A 91 15.49 -22.05 1.35
N GLY A 92 16.82 -21.97 1.12
CA GLY A 92 17.45 -20.90 0.35
C GLY A 92 17.67 -19.59 1.12
N TRP A 93 17.20 -19.48 2.37
CA TRP A 93 17.42 -18.33 3.23
C TRP A 93 18.49 -18.58 4.29
N LYS A 94 19.27 -17.53 4.59
CA LYS A 94 20.14 -17.45 5.76
C LYS A 94 19.64 -16.38 6.71
N ARG A 95 19.86 -16.58 8.01
CA ARG A 95 19.62 -15.58 9.05
C ARG A 95 20.92 -14.83 9.35
N GLY A 96 20.82 -13.53 9.53
CA GLY A 96 21.86 -12.68 10.07
C GLY A 96 21.31 -11.78 11.17
N THR A 97 22.21 -11.13 11.89
CA THR A 97 21.88 -10.17 12.94
C THR A 97 22.71 -8.92 12.73
N GLU A 98 22.08 -7.76 12.82
CA GLU A 98 22.74 -6.46 12.76
C GLU A 98 23.42 -6.14 14.09
N ALA A 99 24.31 -5.14 14.09
CA ALA A 99 25.02 -4.73 15.30
C ALA A 99 24.09 -4.23 16.42
N ASN A 100 22.91 -3.69 16.07
CA ASN A 100 21.85 -3.28 17.00
C ASN A 100 20.96 -4.45 17.47
N GLY A 101 21.29 -5.70 17.11
CA GLY A 101 20.54 -6.90 17.49
C GLY A 101 19.33 -7.21 16.62
N LEU A 102 19.03 -6.41 15.58
CA LEU A 102 17.93 -6.70 14.66
C LEU A 102 18.25 -7.90 13.77
N GLU A 103 17.37 -8.90 13.77
CA GLU A 103 17.46 -10.04 12.87
C GLU A 103 17.06 -9.66 11.44
N TYR A 104 17.71 -10.30 10.47
CA TYR A 104 17.37 -10.20 9.06
C TYR A 104 17.60 -11.52 8.32
N TYR A 105 17.00 -11.64 7.14
CA TYR A 105 17.10 -12.79 6.27
C TYR A 105 17.66 -12.39 4.91
N TYR A 106 18.51 -13.22 4.32
CA TYR A 106 19.11 -12.94 3.01
C TYR A 106 19.36 -14.23 2.23
N ARG A 107 19.46 -14.11 0.90
CA ARG A 107 19.85 -15.21 0.01
C ARG A 107 21.35 -15.16 -0.24
N ALA A 108 22.05 -16.26 0.01
CA ALA A 108 23.50 -16.34 -0.25
C ALA A 108 23.84 -16.23 -1.75
N GLU A 109 22.96 -16.74 -2.61
CA GLU A 109 23.12 -16.71 -4.08
C GLU A 109 22.93 -15.30 -4.67
N ALA A 110 22.19 -14.41 -3.97
CA ALA A 110 21.98 -13.04 -4.41
C ALA A 110 23.23 -12.15 -4.22
N CYS A 111 24.27 -12.65 -3.52
CA CYS A 111 25.54 -11.97 -3.31
C CYS A 111 26.52 -12.08 -4.50
N ALA A 112 26.15 -12.78 -5.58
CA ALA A 112 27.07 -13.07 -6.70
C ALA A 112 27.20 -11.93 -7.74
N GLY A 113 26.65 -10.74 -7.47
CA GLY A 113 26.65 -9.61 -8.41
C GLY A 113 27.67 -8.51 -8.05
N ASP A 114 28.39 -8.06 -9.08
CA ASP A 114 29.32 -6.91 -9.18
C ASP A 114 30.13 -6.53 -7.92
N PRO A 115 31.42 -6.90 -7.83
CA PRO A 115 32.27 -6.58 -6.68
C PRO A 115 32.49 -5.07 -6.45
N ASN A 116 32.11 -4.20 -7.39
CA ASN A 116 32.22 -2.73 -7.24
C ASN A 116 30.97 -2.06 -6.66
N ARG A 117 29.85 -2.79 -6.48
CA ARG A 117 28.68 -2.31 -5.74
C ARG A 117 28.65 -2.92 -4.34
N ASN A 118 28.32 -2.08 -3.37
CA ASN A 118 28.31 -2.39 -1.93
C ASN A 118 27.77 -3.83 -1.69
N PRO A 119 28.61 -4.78 -1.21
CA PRO A 119 28.40 -6.23 -1.36
C PRO A 119 27.35 -6.82 -0.40
N ARG A 120 26.45 -6.00 0.13
CA ARG A 120 25.44 -6.45 1.09
C ARG A 120 24.25 -7.02 0.31
N PRO A 121 23.92 -8.31 0.49
CA PRO A 121 22.70 -8.84 -0.12
C PRO A 121 21.48 -8.06 0.36
N PRO A 122 20.42 -8.00 -0.45
CA PRO A 122 19.11 -7.54 0.00
C PRO A 122 18.73 -8.27 1.29
N ARG A 123 18.33 -7.51 2.31
CA ARG A 123 17.93 -8.05 3.61
C ARG A 123 16.41 -7.96 3.73
N HIS A 124 15.85 -8.97 4.36
CA HIS A 124 14.41 -9.11 4.54
C HIS A 124 14.11 -9.23 6.04
N GLY A 125 13.01 -8.62 6.50
CA GLY A 125 12.56 -8.79 7.89
C GLY A 125 12.12 -10.22 8.22
N TYR A 126 11.74 -11.00 7.22
CA TYR A 126 11.32 -12.40 7.31
C TYR A 126 11.59 -13.13 5.99
N PRO A 127 11.79 -14.44 5.99
CA PRO A 127 11.99 -15.20 4.76
C PRO A 127 10.64 -15.45 4.07
N VAL A 128 10.60 -15.44 2.74
CA VAL A 128 9.41 -15.82 1.95
C VAL A 128 9.71 -17.05 1.08
N PRO A 129 8.73 -17.88 0.70
CA PRO A 129 8.96 -19.02 -0.18
C PRO A 129 9.67 -18.58 -1.45
N LEU A 130 10.73 -19.31 -1.82
CA LEU A 130 11.37 -19.11 -3.11
C LEU A 130 10.61 -19.93 -4.17
N PRO A 131 10.46 -19.40 -5.38
CA PRO A 131 9.94 -20.19 -6.49
C PRO A 131 10.82 -21.46 -6.66
N PRO A 132 10.21 -22.63 -6.91
CA PRO A 132 10.99 -23.84 -7.18
C PRO A 132 11.89 -23.64 -8.40
N LYS A 133 13.04 -24.32 -8.44
CA LYS A 133 14.01 -24.20 -9.55
C LYS A 133 13.43 -24.59 -10.91
N LYS A 134 12.38 -25.42 -10.91
CA LYS A 134 11.53 -25.72 -12.06
C LYS A 134 10.10 -25.37 -11.66
N LEU A 135 9.55 -24.33 -12.27
CA LEU A 135 8.12 -24.05 -12.20
C LEU A 135 7.46 -24.80 -13.34
N GLU A 136 6.87 -25.96 -13.04
CA GLU A 136 5.80 -26.51 -13.88
C GLU A 136 4.53 -25.74 -13.51
N ILE A 137 4.26 -24.65 -14.23
CA ILE A 137 3.00 -23.91 -14.10
C ILE A 137 2.04 -24.54 -15.10
N GLU A 138 1.11 -25.34 -14.61
CA GLU A 138 -0.13 -25.59 -15.34
C GLU A 138 -0.81 -24.24 -15.60
N PRO A 139 -1.27 -23.96 -16.84
CA PRO A 139 -1.95 -22.71 -17.14
C PRO A 139 -3.13 -22.49 -16.19
N ILE A 140 -3.01 -21.50 -15.31
CA ILE A 140 -4.10 -21.13 -14.42
C ILE A 140 -5.11 -20.35 -15.25
N GLU A 141 -6.35 -20.83 -15.29
CA GLU A 141 -7.46 -20.09 -15.89
C GLU A 141 -7.53 -18.68 -15.30
N GLN A 142 -7.49 -17.67 -16.18
CA GLN A 142 -7.61 -16.26 -15.79
C GLN A 142 -9.08 -15.90 -15.64
N LEU A 143 -9.44 -15.37 -14.47
CA LEU A 143 -10.81 -14.97 -14.16
C LEU A 143 -10.94 -13.43 -14.20
N PRO A 144 -11.98 -12.89 -14.84
CA PRO A 144 -12.11 -11.46 -15.16
C PRO A 144 -12.69 -10.60 -14.02
N PHE A 145 -13.04 -11.16 -12.86
CA PHE A 145 -13.46 -10.36 -11.71
C PHE A 145 -12.77 -10.78 -10.41
N LEU A 146 -12.56 -9.79 -9.54
CA LEU A 146 -12.19 -10.00 -8.14
C LEU A 146 -13.34 -9.60 -7.24
N SER A 147 -13.63 -10.42 -6.24
CA SER A 147 -14.42 -9.99 -5.09
C SER A 147 -13.59 -10.07 -3.82
N THR A 148 -13.98 -9.27 -2.84
CA THR A 148 -13.36 -9.33 -1.51
C THR A 148 -14.37 -9.17 -0.40
N LYS A 149 -14.11 -9.91 0.69
CA LYS A 149 -14.72 -9.71 1.99
C LYS A 149 -13.73 -8.98 2.89
N THR A 150 -14.13 -7.82 3.38
CA THR A 150 -13.30 -6.97 4.24
C THR A 150 -14.19 -6.10 5.13
N THR A 151 -13.64 -5.02 5.65
CA THR A 151 -14.38 -3.98 6.36
C THR A 151 -14.31 -2.65 5.62
N ARG A 152 -15.31 -1.79 5.84
CA ARG A 152 -15.36 -0.43 5.32
C ARG A 152 -15.61 0.58 6.43
N CYS A 153 -15.21 1.82 6.16
CA CYS A 153 -15.53 3.00 6.95
C CYS A 153 -15.93 4.15 6.02
N ARG A 154 -16.59 5.17 6.59
CA ARG A 154 -16.92 6.41 5.89
C ARG A 154 -16.33 7.61 6.63
N PHE A 155 -15.61 8.45 5.91
CA PHE A 155 -14.91 9.61 6.47
C PHE A 155 -15.21 10.86 5.66
N ALA A 156 -15.20 12.02 6.33
CA ALA A 156 -15.23 13.29 5.62
C ALA A 156 -13.87 13.52 4.94
N ALA A 157 -13.90 14.00 3.69
CA ALA A 157 -12.71 14.26 2.89
C ALA A 157 -12.53 15.77 2.70
N LYS A 158 -11.31 16.27 2.95
CA LYS A 158 -10.99 17.69 2.75
C LYS A 158 -9.63 17.83 2.09
N THR A 159 -9.52 18.78 1.16
CA THR A 159 -8.24 19.18 0.57
C THR A 159 -7.73 20.49 1.12
N TYR A 160 -6.41 20.61 1.04
CA TYR A 160 -5.70 21.85 1.27
C TYR A 160 -5.56 22.63 -0.05
N PRO A 161 -5.61 23.97 -0.02
CA PRO A 161 -5.33 24.79 -1.20
C PRO A 161 -4.02 24.35 -1.86
N ALA A 162 -3.93 24.43 -3.18
CA ALA A 162 -2.75 23.96 -3.93
C ALA A 162 -1.41 24.58 -3.46
N SER A 163 -1.42 25.80 -2.90
CA SER A 163 -0.25 26.44 -2.29
C SER A 163 0.22 25.78 -0.97
N GLN A 164 -0.64 25.00 -0.34
CA GLN A 164 -0.40 24.22 0.88
C GLN A 164 -0.43 22.71 0.64
N SER A 165 -0.74 22.28 -0.60
CA SER A 165 -0.61 20.89 -0.98
C SER A 165 0.85 20.49 -0.78
N VAL A 166 1.07 19.45 0.03
CA VAL A 166 2.38 18.85 0.18
C VAL A 166 2.70 18.16 -1.13
N GLN A 167 3.17 18.94 -2.10
CA GLN A 167 4.09 18.39 -3.08
C GLN A 167 5.32 18.02 -2.27
N GLN A 168 5.39 16.78 -1.79
CA GLN A 168 6.69 16.27 -1.36
C GLN A 168 7.61 16.49 -2.56
N PRO A 169 8.78 17.14 -2.38
CA PRO A 169 9.75 17.25 -3.45
C PRO A 169 10.12 15.83 -3.92
N GLY A 170 9.58 15.40 -5.06
CA GLY A 170 9.77 14.07 -5.62
C GLY A 170 8.58 13.11 -5.60
N ALA A 171 7.51 13.36 -4.82
CA ALA A 171 6.28 12.54 -4.88
C ALA A 171 5.18 13.34 -5.62
N GLY A 172 4.82 12.89 -6.81
CA GLY A 172 3.88 13.59 -7.70
C GLY A 172 2.39 13.48 -7.31
N GLY A 173 2.08 13.01 -6.10
CA GLY A 173 0.72 12.71 -5.66
C GLY A 173 -0.02 13.87 -4.98
N CYS A 174 -1.35 13.84 -5.04
CA CYS A 174 -2.22 14.77 -4.31
C CYS A 174 -2.76 14.09 -3.05
N TYR A 175 -2.56 14.71 -1.88
CA TYR A 175 -3.04 14.20 -0.60
C TYR A 175 -4.39 14.82 -0.23
N VAL A 176 -5.31 13.99 0.27
CA VAL A 176 -6.62 14.38 0.82
C VAL A 176 -6.67 13.97 2.28
N GLU A 177 -7.01 14.89 3.17
CA GLU A 177 -7.20 14.57 4.59
C GLU A 177 -8.53 13.85 4.81
N LEU A 178 -8.48 12.83 5.66
CA LEU A 178 -9.66 12.12 6.14
C LEU A 178 -9.94 12.53 7.58
N SER A 179 -11.19 12.82 7.90
CA SER A 179 -11.61 13.16 9.26
C SER A 179 -12.88 12.42 9.68
N CYS A 180 -12.99 12.15 10.98
CA CYS A 180 -14.22 11.63 11.59
C CYS A 180 -15.27 12.73 11.69
N ARG A 181 -16.54 12.36 11.96
CA ARG A 181 -17.65 13.30 12.18
C ARG A 181 -17.42 14.34 13.30
N GLY A 182 -16.46 14.10 14.19
CA GLY A 182 -16.02 15.04 15.23
C GLY A 182 -14.88 15.98 14.83
N GLY A 183 -14.46 16.00 13.56
CA GLY A 183 -13.36 16.83 13.07
C GLY A 183 -11.95 16.32 13.40
N GLN A 184 -11.85 15.19 14.11
CA GLN A 184 -10.56 14.54 14.36
C GLN A 184 -10.00 13.94 13.08
N THR A 185 -8.76 14.28 12.74
CA THR A 185 -8.02 13.67 11.62
C THR A 185 -7.87 12.17 11.85
N ALA A 186 -8.32 11.39 10.86
CA ALA A 186 -8.35 9.95 10.85
C ALA A 186 -7.24 9.33 9.99
N GLY A 187 -6.78 10.05 8.97
CA GLY A 187 -5.87 9.53 7.97
C GLY A 187 -5.74 10.42 6.74
N TYR A 188 -5.26 9.84 5.65
CA TYR A 188 -5.21 10.53 4.35
C TYR A 188 -5.46 9.56 3.18
N LEU A 189 -5.79 10.13 2.02
CA LEU A 189 -5.75 9.47 0.71
C LEU A 189 -4.66 10.10 -0.15
N LEU A 190 -3.99 9.26 -0.93
CA LEU A 190 -3.13 9.60 -2.05
C LEU A 190 -3.91 9.36 -3.34
N LEU A 191 -4.20 10.43 -4.07
CA LEU A 191 -4.88 10.35 -5.36
C LEU A 191 -3.92 9.86 -6.43
N HIS A 192 -4.40 8.92 -7.24
CA HIS A 192 -3.62 8.37 -8.35
C HIS A 192 -3.61 9.29 -9.58
N ASN A 193 -4.68 10.05 -9.78
CA ASN A 193 -4.76 11.10 -10.79
C ASN A 193 -5.27 12.40 -10.15
N HIS A 194 -4.64 13.52 -10.49
CA HIS A 194 -5.10 14.84 -10.06
C HIS A 194 -6.53 15.15 -10.53
N SER A 195 -6.97 14.58 -11.65
CA SER A 195 -8.34 14.73 -12.16
C SER A 195 -9.40 14.09 -11.26
N ASP A 196 -9.05 13.08 -10.45
CA ASP A 196 -9.99 12.44 -9.53
C ASP A 196 -10.32 13.32 -8.31
N LEU A 197 -9.55 14.38 -8.07
CA LEU A 197 -9.72 15.32 -6.97
C LEU A 197 -11.15 15.89 -6.92
N GLY A 198 -11.68 16.34 -8.06
CA GLY A 198 -13.02 16.92 -8.12
C GLY A 198 -14.12 15.93 -7.73
N GLY A 199 -14.00 14.66 -8.15
CA GLY A 199 -14.96 13.61 -7.81
C GLY A 199 -14.90 13.20 -6.34
N VAL A 200 -13.68 13.00 -5.83
CA VAL A 200 -13.45 12.65 -4.42
C VAL A 200 -13.95 13.74 -3.48
N LEU A 201 -13.78 15.01 -3.84
CA LEU A 201 -14.25 16.16 -3.04
C LEU A 201 -15.71 16.54 -3.25
N ALA A 202 -16.30 16.20 -4.39
CA ALA A 202 -17.74 16.42 -4.59
C ALA A 202 -18.57 15.61 -3.59
N SER A 203 -18.00 14.53 -3.07
CA SER A 203 -18.57 13.77 -1.96
C SER A 203 -18.06 14.33 -0.64
N ASP A 204 -18.93 14.92 0.18
CA ASP A 204 -18.61 15.34 1.55
C ASP A 204 -18.06 14.17 2.41
N VAL A 205 -18.39 12.94 2.01
CA VAL A 205 -18.00 11.70 2.67
C VAL A 205 -17.53 10.68 1.64
N VAL A 206 -16.37 10.09 1.87
CA VAL A 206 -15.80 9.02 1.05
C VAL A 206 -15.95 7.66 1.72
N GLU A 207 -16.17 6.62 0.92
CA GLU A 207 -16.21 5.22 1.38
C GLU A 207 -14.85 4.56 1.17
N LEU A 208 -14.30 4.04 2.27
CA LEU A 208 -12.99 3.39 2.29
C LEU A 208 -13.14 1.94 2.65
N VAL A 209 -12.35 1.07 2.01
CA VAL A 209 -12.29 -0.37 2.30
C VAL A 209 -10.88 -0.78 2.66
N ALA A 210 -10.73 -1.60 3.69
CA ALA A 210 -9.41 -2.04 4.15
C ALA A 210 -8.86 -3.18 3.28
N VAL A 211 -7.55 -3.13 3.02
CA VAL A 211 -6.83 -4.18 2.29
C VAL A 211 -5.82 -4.88 3.19
N ALA A 212 -5.04 -4.10 3.93
CA ALA A 212 -4.04 -4.61 4.86
C ALA A 212 -4.04 -3.78 6.15
N LYS A 213 -3.62 -4.41 7.25
CA LYS A 213 -3.15 -3.69 8.43
C LYS A 213 -1.64 -3.53 8.34
N GLY A 214 -1.13 -2.49 8.95
CA GLY A 214 0.28 -2.39 9.20
C GLY A 214 0.65 -1.22 10.07
N TRP A 215 1.81 -0.63 9.79
CA TRP A 215 2.33 0.51 10.50
C TRP A 215 2.90 1.54 9.53
N THR A 216 2.95 2.77 9.99
CA THR A 216 3.51 3.92 9.25
C THR A 216 4.18 4.89 10.20
N VAL A 217 5.14 5.66 9.70
CA VAL A 217 5.73 6.80 10.42
C VAL A 217 5.24 8.15 9.90
N ASP A 218 4.48 8.16 8.80
CA ASP A 218 4.16 9.39 8.07
C ASP A 218 2.93 10.12 8.61
N LEU A 219 2.00 9.41 9.25
CA LEU A 219 0.72 10.00 9.68
C LEU A 219 0.91 11.19 10.62
N GLY A 220 1.83 11.10 11.59
CA GLY A 220 2.09 12.18 12.54
C GLY A 220 2.61 13.45 11.85
N ASP A 221 3.55 13.32 10.93
CA ASP A 221 4.10 14.47 10.20
C ASP A 221 3.06 15.04 9.21
N LEU A 222 2.31 14.21 8.50
CA LEU A 222 1.24 14.64 7.61
C LEU A 222 0.13 15.39 8.36
N PHE A 223 -0.23 14.94 9.57
CA PHE A 223 -1.22 15.63 10.40
C PHE A 223 -0.74 17.01 10.84
N GLU A 224 0.56 17.19 11.11
CA GLU A 224 1.08 18.53 11.36
C GLU A 224 0.98 19.38 10.10
N VAL A 225 1.29 18.85 8.91
CA VAL A 225 1.13 19.64 7.68
C VAL A 225 -0.33 20.04 7.43
N PHE A 226 -1.28 19.17 7.73
CA PHE A 226 -2.71 19.49 7.65
C PHE A 226 -3.13 20.63 8.61
N ARG A 227 -2.30 21.02 9.58
CA ARG A 227 -2.57 22.21 10.42
C ARG A 227 -2.15 23.53 9.78
N GLY A 228 -1.72 23.54 8.52
CA GLY A 228 -1.36 24.75 7.76
C GLY A 228 0.14 25.06 7.78
N GLU A 229 0.51 26.29 7.38
CA GLU A 229 1.91 26.68 7.09
C GLU A 229 2.85 26.49 8.29
N GLU A 230 2.44 26.83 9.50
CA GLU A 230 3.24 26.60 10.71
C GLU A 230 3.42 25.10 11.02
N GLY A 231 2.40 24.30 10.70
CA GLY A 231 2.45 22.84 10.80
C GLY A 231 3.40 22.24 9.77
N ALA A 232 3.33 22.72 8.53
CA ALA A 232 4.26 22.37 7.46
C ALA A 232 5.71 22.77 7.79
N ALA A 233 5.91 23.96 8.37
CA ALA A 233 7.21 24.43 8.83
C ALA A 233 7.75 23.56 9.98
N ARG A 234 6.90 23.12 10.91
CA ARG A 234 7.30 22.20 11.99
C ARG A 234 7.67 20.81 11.45
N ALA A 235 6.88 20.26 10.54
CA ALA A 235 7.18 18.99 9.87
C ALA A 235 8.48 19.10 9.03
N GLY A 236 8.64 20.21 8.30
CA GLY A 236 9.84 20.54 7.56
C GLY A 236 11.07 20.71 8.45
N ALA A 237 10.96 21.43 9.57
CA ALA A 237 12.03 21.61 10.55
C ALA A 237 12.42 20.29 11.21
N LYS A 238 11.47 19.41 11.53
CA LYS A 238 11.73 18.04 11.96
C LYS A 238 12.44 17.19 10.90
N ARG A 239 12.35 17.53 9.61
CA ARG A 239 13.11 16.86 8.53
C ARG A 239 14.49 17.51 8.31
N VAL A 240 14.57 18.84 8.41
CA VAL A 240 15.80 19.64 8.18
C VAL A 240 16.77 19.57 9.36
N SER A 241 16.30 19.44 10.61
CA SER A 241 17.15 19.33 11.81
C SER A 241 18.04 18.09 11.82
N TRP A 242 17.84 17.15 10.89
CA TRP A 242 18.63 15.94 10.73
C TRP A 242 19.48 15.96 9.45
N GLY A 243 19.90 17.16 9.01
CA GLY A 243 21.10 17.36 8.19
C GLY A 243 21.13 16.65 6.83
N GLY A 244 19.99 16.48 6.15
CA GLY A 244 19.94 15.82 4.84
C GLY A 244 20.36 14.35 4.84
N LYS A 245 20.58 13.75 6.02
CA LYS A 245 20.79 12.33 6.24
C LYS A 245 19.55 11.81 6.95
N TYR A 246 18.70 11.13 6.20
CA TYR A 246 17.45 10.59 6.73
C TYR A 246 17.76 9.60 7.85
N VAL A 247 17.10 9.84 8.99
CA VAL A 247 17.32 9.08 10.21
C VAL A 247 16.75 7.66 10.01
N PRO A 248 17.44 6.60 10.46
CA PRO A 248 16.88 5.26 10.48
C PRO A 248 15.52 5.26 11.20
N VAL A 249 14.55 4.50 10.66
CA VAL A 249 13.18 4.29 11.20
C VAL A 249 13.14 4.01 12.71
N GLU A 250 14.25 3.54 13.27
CA GLU A 250 14.52 3.28 14.68
C GLU A 250 14.18 4.47 15.61
N HIS A 251 14.16 5.70 15.09
CA HIS A 251 13.85 6.92 15.86
C HIS A 251 12.43 7.46 15.64
N HIS A 252 11.64 6.85 14.75
CA HIS A 252 10.26 7.25 14.49
C HIS A 252 9.28 6.38 15.28
N THR A 253 8.32 7.02 15.93
CA THR A 253 7.20 6.31 16.56
C THR A 253 6.32 5.72 15.45
N ARG A 254 6.34 4.40 15.33
CA ARG A 254 5.44 3.67 14.43
C ARG A 254 4.01 3.81 14.93
N GLN A 255 3.11 4.19 14.03
CA GLN A 255 1.68 4.24 14.28
C GLN A 255 1.01 3.10 13.54
N ASP A 256 0.20 2.31 14.26
CA ASP A 256 -0.61 1.26 13.65
C ASP A 256 -1.70 1.88 12.76
N CYS A 257 -1.86 1.33 11.56
CA CYS A 257 -2.78 1.82 10.55
C CYS A 257 -3.43 0.71 9.73
N TYR A 258 -4.53 1.07 9.05
CA TYR A 258 -5.09 0.32 7.95
C TYR A 258 -4.69 0.98 6.64
N PHE A 259 -4.24 0.17 5.70
CA PHE A 259 -4.09 0.55 4.31
C PHE A 259 -5.41 0.31 3.60
N VAL A 260 -5.90 1.36 2.96
CA VAL A 260 -7.28 1.43 2.48
C VAL A 260 -7.34 1.82 1.01
N LEU A 261 -8.44 1.44 0.36
CA LEU A 261 -8.83 1.94 -0.95
C LEU A 261 -10.05 2.83 -0.80
N CYS A 262 -10.06 3.99 -1.45
CA CYS A 262 -11.26 4.77 -1.66
C CYS A 262 -12.02 4.18 -2.85
N VAL A 263 -13.29 3.86 -2.65
CA VAL A 263 -14.13 3.23 -3.68
C VAL A 263 -15.40 4.03 -3.93
N GLU A 264 -15.86 4.00 -5.18
CA GLU A 264 -17.18 4.46 -5.60
C GLU A 264 -17.93 3.30 -6.24
N TRP A 265 -19.25 3.29 -6.10
CA TRP A 265 -20.09 2.21 -6.59
C TRP A 265 -20.74 2.57 -7.92
N GLU A 266 -20.57 1.70 -8.92
CA GLU A 266 -21.21 1.80 -10.22
C GLU A 266 -21.87 0.44 -10.53
N ASN A 267 -23.20 0.39 -10.58
CA ASN A 267 -23.96 -0.84 -10.86
C ASN A 267 -23.57 -2.06 -9.99
N GLY A 268 -23.29 -1.84 -8.70
CA GLY A 268 -22.89 -2.89 -7.75
C GLY A 268 -21.41 -3.29 -7.83
N VAL A 269 -20.63 -2.61 -8.67
CA VAL A 269 -19.19 -2.80 -8.81
C VAL A 269 -18.46 -1.62 -8.15
N ALA A 270 -17.46 -1.93 -7.33
CA ALA A 270 -16.64 -0.96 -6.63
C ALA A 270 -15.44 -0.55 -7.49
N ARG A 271 -15.45 0.70 -7.95
CA ARG A 271 -14.37 1.34 -8.68
C ARG A 271 -13.44 2.06 -7.71
N ARG A 272 -12.14 1.77 -7.81
CA ARG A 272 -11.11 2.42 -7.00
C ARG A 272 -10.82 3.84 -7.49
N ARG A 273 -10.76 4.80 -6.58
CA ARG A 273 -10.41 6.22 -6.85
C ARG A 273 -9.06 6.63 -6.28
N ALA A 274 -8.71 6.11 -5.11
CA ALA A 274 -7.48 6.45 -4.40
C ALA A 274 -7.06 5.30 -3.47
N SER A 275 -5.88 5.40 -2.90
CA SER A 275 -5.43 4.57 -1.79
C SER A 275 -4.95 5.45 -0.64
N GLY A 276 -4.85 4.92 0.57
CA GLY A 276 -4.37 5.72 1.68
C GLY A 276 -4.17 4.94 2.97
N LYS A 277 -4.04 5.69 4.06
CA LYS A 277 -3.80 5.15 5.41
C LYS A 277 -4.78 5.76 6.38
N VAL A 278 -5.34 4.94 7.27
CA VAL A 278 -6.20 5.37 8.38
C VAL A 278 -5.65 4.82 9.69
N VAL A 279 -5.63 5.63 10.74
CA VAL A 279 -5.20 5.22 12.09
C VAL A 279 -6.01 4.01 12.56
N ALA A 280 -5.34 2.97 13.06
CA ALA A 280 -5.98 1.71 13.43
C ALA A 280 -7.11 1.89 14.46
N ASP A 281 -6.84 2.63 15.53
CA ASP A 281 -7.84 2.87 16.58
C ASP A 281 -9.08 3.61 16.08
N VAL A 282 -8.93 4.44 15.06
CA VAL A 282 -10.04 5.17 14.44
C VAL A 282 -10.85 4.22 13.54
N TRP A 283 -10.16 3.41 12.74
CA TRP A 283 -10.79 2.40 11.89
C TRP A 283 -11.61 1.41 12.71
N GLU A 284 -11.03 0.85 13.78
CA GLU A 284 -11.67 -0.17 14.61
C GLU A 284 -12.98 0.29 15.25
N LYS A 285 -13.14 1.58 15.52
CA LYS A 285 -14.36 2.16 16.13
C LYS A 285 -15.52 2.29 15.14
N HIS A 286 -15.25 2.34 13.84
CA HIS A 286 -16.24 2.71 12.83
C HIS A 286 -16.42 1.67 11.73
N LYS A 287 -15.60 0.60 11.74
CA LYS A 287 -15.61 -0.40 10.69
C LYS A 287 -16.90 -1.22 10.69
N GLU A 288 -17.40 -1.49 9.50
CA GLU A 288 -18.49 -2.43 9.25
C GLU A 288 -18.07 -3.46 8.18
N PRO A 289 -18.55 -4.71 8.24
CA PRO A 289 -18.23 -5.70 7.22
C PRO A 289 -18.79 -5.26 5.85
N VAL A 290 -18.04 -5.56 4.80
CA VAL A 290 -18.47 -5.35 3.42
C VAL A 290 -17.98 -6.49 2.54
N GLU A 291 -18.80 -6.83 1.57
CA GLU A 291 -18.41 -7.61 0.41
C GLU A 291 -18.52 -6.73 -0.83
N LEU A 292 -17.48 -6.70 -1.64
CA LEU A 292 -17.45 -5.88 -2.84
C LEU A 292 -16.80 -6.61 -4.00
N ILE A 293 -17.21 -6.21 -5.20
CA ILE A 293 -16.67 -6.69 -6.46
C ILE A 293 -15.83 -5.55 -7.01
N LEU A 294 -14.53 -5.75 -7.14
CA LEU A 294 -13.70 -4.78 -7.83
C LEU A 294 -13.87 -4.98 -9.34
N GLY A 295 -14.06 -3.90 -10.09
CA GLY A 295 -14.37 -3.92 -11.52
C GLY A 295 -14.13 -2.58 -12.19
#